data_AF-A0A1T4N0R8-F1
#
_entry.id   AF-A0A1T4N0R8-F1
#
_cell.length_a   1.000
_cell.length_b   1.000
_cell.length_c   1.000
_cell.angle_alpha   90.00
_cell.angle_beta   90.00
_cell.angle_gamma   90.00
#
_symmetry.space_group_name_H-M   'P 1'
#
loop_
_entity.id
_entity.type
_entity.pdbx_description
1 polymer ?
#
loop_
_entity_poly.entity_id
_entity_poly.type
_entity_poly.pdbx_seq_one_letter_code
_entity_poly.pdbx_strand_id
1 'polypeptide(L)'
;MKAYEEERSFIQRFMPPFFALLNVRRLLAFMGFSDEQVTQMYRTGNAVRAKAKVYSSMYRRYFEEEDTMLCIEKDQKQKPFLSINGLSVPDWCEHKWQQLIRRNRARKL
;
A
#
# COMPACT_ATOMS: atom_id res chain seq x y z
N MET A 1 4.86 -23.39 -8.50
CA MET A 1 5.43 -22.40 -7.57
C MET A 1 6.74 -21.80 -8.11
N LYS A 2 7.78 -22.60 -8.44
CA LYS A 2 9.05 -22.10 -9.00
C LYS A 2 8.91 -21.21 -10.25
N ALA A 3 8.16 -21.65 -11.25
CA ALA A 3 7.96 -20.86 -12.50
C ALA A 3 7.33 -19.48 -12.23
N TYR A 4 6.36 -19.38 -11.32
CA TYR A 4 5.71 -18.11 -10.96
C TYR A 4 6.65 -17.16 -10.19
N GLU A 5 7.53 -17.70 -9.34
CA GLU A 5 8.55 -16.91 -8.65
C GLU A 5 9.64 -16.41 -9.60
N GLU A 6 10.05 -17.25 -10.56
CA GLU A 6 10.99 -16.89 -11.63
C GLU A 6 10.44 -15.78 -12.51
N GLU A 7 9.18 -15.89 -12.96
CA GLU A 7 8.49 -14.85 -13.74
C GLU A 7 8.37 -13.53 -12.96
N ARG A 8 7.99 -13.58 -11.68
CA ARG A 8 7.96 -12.37 -10.83
C ARG A 8 9.31 -11.72 -10.70
N SER A 9 10.36 -12.51 -10.49
CA SER A 9 11.73 -12.02 -10.37
C SER A 9 12.21 -11.38 -11.68
N PHE A 10 11.87 -11.99 -12.82
CA PHE A 10 12.13 -11.44 -14.15
C PHE A 10 11.45 -10.07 -14.32
N ILE A 11 10.14 -9.97 -14.08
CA ILE A 11 9.39 -8.71 -14.22
C ILE A 11 9.96 -7.63 -13.29
N GLN A 12 10.29 -7.99 -12.04
CA GLN A 12 10.89 -7.06 -11.09
C GLN A 12 12.24 -6.54 -11.56
N ARG A 13 13.06 -7.39 -12.20
CA ARG A 13 14.41 -7.04 -12.68
C ARG A 13 14.37 -6.15 -13.93
N PHE A 14 13.50 -6.47 -14.89
CA PHE A 14 13.51 -5.82 -16.20
C PHE A 14 12.45 -4.70 -16.33
N MET A 15 11.39 -4.72 -15.52
CA MET A 15 10.32 -3.71 -15.54
C MET A 15 9.94 -3.24 -14.12
N PRO A 16 10.86 -2.64 -13.34
CA PRO A 16 10.60 -2.26 -11.95
C PRO A 16 9.40 -1.33 -11.72
N PRO A 17 9.15 -0.28 -12.55
CA PRO A 17 7.98 0.57 -12.40
C PRO A 17 6.66 -0.16 -12.62
N PHE A 18 6.62 -1.07 -13.61
CA PHE A 18 5.45 -1.89 -13.90
C PHE A 18 5.16 -2.86 -12.75
N PHE A 19 6.20 -3.51 -12.21
CA PHE A 19 6.07 -4.38 -11.04
C PHE A 19 5.51 -3.62 -9.81
N ALA A 20 5.94 -2.38 -9.61
CA ALA A 20 5.43 -1.53 -8.54
C ALA A 20 3.93 -1.22 -8.72
N LEU A 21 3.52 -0.88 -9.95
CA LEU A 21 2.11 -0.62 -10.26
C LEU A 21 1.24 -1.86 -10.03
N LEU A 22 1.71 -3.05 -10.41
CA LEU A 22 1.01 -4.31 -10.15
C LEU A 22 0.80 -4.55 -8.65
N ASN A 23 1.80 -4.23 -7.81
CA ASN A 23 1.66 -4.35 -6.36
C ASN A 23 0.63 -3.36 -5.79
N VAL A 24 0.65 -2.10 -6.25
CA VAL A 24 -0.36 -1.10 -5.87
C VAL A 24 -1.75 -1.55 -6.27
N ARG A 25 -1.92 -1.99 -7.53
CA ARG A 25 -3.20 -2.47 -8.05
C ARG A 25 -3.72 -3.68 -7.27
N ARG A 26 -2.85 -4.64 -6.94
CA ARG A 26 -3.22 -5.80 -6.11
C ARG A 26 -3.69 -5.38 -4.72
N LEU A 27 -3.03 -4.38 -4.12
CA LEU A 27 -3.41 -3.88 -2.80
C LEU A 27 -4.74 -3.11 -2.83
N LEU A 28 -4.97 -2.29 -3.85
CA LEU A 28 -6.25 -1.59 -4.06
C LEU A 28 -7.39 -2.56 -4.38
N ALA A 29 -7.16 -3.58 -5.20
CA ALA A 29 -8.14 -4.63 -5.46
C ALA A 29 -8.51 -5.40 -4.17
N PHE A 30 -7.53 -5.67 -3.30
CA PHE A 30 -7.78 -6.26 -1.99
C PHE A 30 -8.64 -5.36 -1.09
N MET A 31 -8.58 -4.04 -1.28
CA MET A 31 -9.45 -3.06 -0.60
C MET A 31 -10.78 -2.82 -1.34
N GLY A 32 -11.07 -3.57 -2.41
CA GLY A 32 -12.35 -3.50 -3.14
C GLY A 32 -12.41 -2.48 -4.27
N PHE A 33 -11.28 -1.90 -4.68
CA PHE A 33 -11.25 -0.98 -5.82
C PHE A 33 -11.36 -1.73 -7.15
N SER A 34 -12.17 -1.18 -8.07
CA SER A 34 -12.24 -1.63 -9.46
C SER A 34 -11.02 -1.19 -10.28
N ASP A 35 -10.80 -1.85 -11.40
CA ASP A 35 -9.71 -1.54 -12.32
C ASP A 35 -9.83 -0.14 -12.93
N GLU A 36 -11.06 0.29 -13.21
CA GLU A 36 -11.36 1.63 -13.70
C GLU A 36 -10.97 2.68 -12.66
N GLN A 37 -11.33 2.48 -11.39
CA GLN A 37 -10.96 3.39 -10.29
C GLN A 37 -9.44 3.47 -10.11
N VAL A 38 -8.74 2.34 -10.10
CA VAL A 38 -7.27 2.31 -10.00
C VAL A 38 -6.64 3.05 -11.19
N THR A 39 -7.16 2.84 -12.39
CA THR A 39 -6.70 3.52 -13.61
C THR A 39 -6.89 5.03 -13.53
N GLN A 40 -8.05 5.47 -13.04
CA GLN A 40 -8.35 6.89 -12.84
C GLN A 40 -7.40 7.50 -11.80
N MET A 41 -7.24 6.86 -10.64
CA MET A 41 -6.30 7.28 -9.59
C MET A 41 -4.87 7.43 -10.14
N TYR A 42 -4.40 6.46 -10.93
CA TYR A 42 -3.06 6.48 -11.52
C TYR A 42 -2.86 7.62 -12.53
N ARG A 43 -3.89 7.94 -13.32
CA ARG A 43 -3.83 9.00 -14.34
C ARG A 43 -3.92 10.39 -13.73
N THR A 44 -4.83 10.59 -12.78
CA THR A 44 -5.10 11.93 -12.23
C THR A 44 -4.24 12.25 -11.01
N GLY A 45 -3.70 11.23 -10.32
CA GLY A 45 -3.02 11.42 -9.04
C GLY A 45 -3.98 11.89 -7.93
N ASN A 46 -5.29 11.61 -8.07
CA ASN A 46 -6.28 12.05 -7.10
C ASN A 46 -6.27 11.12 -5.88
N ALA A 47 -6.29 11.72 -4.70
CA ALA A 47 -6.51 10.99 -3.46
C ALA A 47 -7.99 10.62 -3.32
N VAL A 48 -8.27 9.36 -3.02
CA VAL A 48 -9.61 8.82 -2.81
C VAL A 48 -9.78 8.45 -1.35
N ARG A 49 -10.91 8.86 -0.77
CA ARG A 49 -11.27 8.57 0.61
C ARG A 49 -11.88 7.17 0.71
N ALA A 50 -11.25 6.29 1.48
CA ALA A 50 -11.69 4.91 1.64
C ALA A 50 -11.11 4.27 2.91
N LYS A 51 -11.55 3.03 3.20
CA LYS A 51 -10.94 2.19 4.22
C LYS A 51 -9.58 1.69 3.77
N ALA A 52 -8.54 2.01 4.54
CA ALA A 52 -7.24 1.35 4.39
C ALA A 52 -7.25 0.00 5.11
N LYS A 53 -6.81 -1.05 4.42
CA LYS A 53 -6.53 -2.36 5.03
C LYS A 53 -5.26 -2.95 4.44
N VAL A 54 -4.23 -3.07 5.26
CA VAL A 54 -2.91 -3.54 4.83
C VAL A 54 -2.34 -4.57 5.79
N TYR A 55 -1.78 -5.65 5.26
CA TYR A 55 -0.93 -6.56 6.01
C TYR A 55 0.51 -6.06 6.07
N SER A 56 1.03 -5.80 7.27
CA SER A 56 2.45 -5.52 7.48
C SER A 56 3.19 -6.82 7.74
N SER A 57 4.13 -7.18 6.85
CA SER A 57 5.02 -8.32 7.06
C SER A 57 5.98 -8.10 8.25
N MET A 58 6.43 -6.85 8.45
CA MET A 58 7.30 -6.46 9.56
C MET A 58 6.65 -6.73 10.92
N TYR A 59 5.37 -6.39 11.06
CA TYR A 59 4.61 -6.56 12.30
C TYR A 59 3.74 -7.82 12.35
N ARG A 60 3.76 -8.61 11.26
CA ARG A 60 2.97 -9.84 11.07
C ARG A 60 1.48 -9.66 11.42
N ARG A 61 0.90 -8.53 11.00
CA ARG A 61 -0.52 -8.23 11.30
C ARG A 61 -1.16 -7.31 10.26
N TYR A 62 -2.49 -7.31 10.26
CA TYR A 62 -3.28 -6.30 9.57
C TYR A 62 -3.38 -5.01 10.37
N PHE A 63 -3.25 -3.88 9.67
CA PHE A 63 -3.64 -2.57 10.12
C PHE A 63 -4.81 -2.08 9.27
N GLU A 64 -5.81 -1.51 9.94
CA GLU A 64 -7.03 -1.02 9.32
C GLU A 64 -7.37 0.37 9.87
N GLU A 65 -7.86 1.25 9.00
CA GLU A 65 -8.39 2.56 9.36
C GLU A 65 -9.46 2.97 8.34
N GLU A 66 -10.59 3.45 8.85
CA GLU A 66 -11.65 4.04 8.03
C GLU A 66 -11.31 5.50 7.67
N ASP A 67 -11.96 6.04 6.64
CA ASP A 67 -11.83 7.46 6.26
C ASP A 67 -10.39 7.92 5.94
N THR A 68 -9.57 7.05 5.34
CA THR A 68 -8.20 7.38 4.92
C THR A 68 -8.14 7.92 3.50
N MET A 69 -7.19 8.80 3.23
CA MET A 69 -6.89 9.31 1.90
C MET A 69 -5.86 8.40 1.21
N LEU A 70 -6.30 7.64 0.22
CA LEU A 70 -5.47 6.74 -0.59
C LEU A 70 -5.06 7.43 -1.89
N CYS A 71 -3.77 7.49 -2.22
CA CYS A 71 -3.30 8.08 -3.47
C CYS A 71 -2.24 7.19 -4.15
N ILE A 72 -2.23 7.16 -5.47
CA ILE A 72 -1.13 6.53 -6.22
C ILE A 72 -0.13 7.62 -6.58
N GLU A 73 0.94 7.68 -5.82
CA GLU A 73 2.03 8.64 -6.00
C GLU A 73 3.18 8.02 -6.80
N LYS A 74 4.07 8.87 -7.30
CA LYS A 74 5.27 8.45 -8.03
C LYS A 74 6.50 8.98 -7.30
N ASP A 75 7.49 8.13 -7.11
CA ASP A 75 8.77 8.55 -6.53
C ASP A 75 9.61 9.38 -7.54
N GLN A 76 10.81 9.80 -7.13
CA GLN A 76 11.74 10.54 -7.99
C GLN A 76 12.12 9.80 -9.28
N LYS A 77 11.97 8.47 -9.31
CA LYS A 77 12.23 7.60 -10.47
C LYS A 77 10.96 7.25 -11.24
N GLN A 78 9.87 7.99 -11.01
CA GLN A 78 8.53 7.76 -11.59
C GLN A 78 7.93 6.40 -11.23
N LYS A 79 8.44 5.73 -10.19
CA LYS A 79 7.93 4.43 -9.75
C LYS A 79 6.68 4.65 -8.90
N PRO A 80 5.54 4.05 -9.28
CA PRO A 80 4.30 4.23 -8.53
C PRO A 80 4.34 3.48 -7.20
N PHE A 81 3.79 4.12 -6.18
CA PHE A 81 3.55 3.51 -4.88
C PHE A 81 2.21 4.02 -4.33
N LEU A 82 1.61 3.24 -3.43
CA LEU A 82 0.40 3.65 -2.72
C LEU A 82 0.82 4.49 -1.52
N SER A 83 0.23 5.67 -1.37
CA SER A 83 0.27 6.44 -0.13
C SER A 83 -1.06 6.35 0.60
N ILE A 84 -0.99 6.35 1.93
CA ILE A 84 -2.13 6.33 2.84
C ILE A 84 -1.95 7.52 3.77
N ASN A 85 -2.84 8.51 3.69
CA ASN A 85 -2.72 9.81 4.38
C ASN A 85 -1.37 10.51 4.10
N GLY A 86 -0.87 10.41 2.86
CA GLY A 86 0.41 10.99 2.44
C GLY A 86 1.66 10.26 2.95
N LEU A 87 1.51 9.12 3.62
CA LEU A 87 2.62 8.26 4.03
C LEU A 87 2.73 7.06 3.09
N SER A 88 3.96 6.57 2.87
CA SER A 88 4.13 5.28 2.21
C SER A 88 3.48 4.16 3.04
N VAL A 89 3.07 3.07 2.39
CA VAL A 89 2.47 1.92 3.10
C VAL A 89 3.32 1.43 4.30
N PRO A 90 4.66 1.25 4.17
CA PRO A 90 5.52 0.92 5.32
C PRO A 90 5.47 1.95 6.45
N ASP A 91 5.59 3.25 6.12
CA ASP A 91 5.61 4.32 7.12
C ASP A 91 4.24 4.45 7.83
N TRP A 92 3.15 4.26 7.10
CA TRP A 92 1.82 4.23 7.68
C TRP A 92 1.65 3.04 8.64
N CYS A 93 2.17 1.86 8.29
CA CYS A 93 2.17 0.69 9.18
C CYS A 93 3.00 0.95 10.46
N GLU A 94 4.18 1.58 10.32
CA GLU A 94 4.99 2.02 11.45
C GLU A 94 4.20 2.94 12.37
N HIS A 95 3.56 3.96 11.81
CA HIS A 95 2.76 4.92 12.56
C HIS A 95 1.62 4.21 13.33
N LYS A 96 0.91 3.28 12.69
CA LYS A 96 -0.14 2.48 13.34
C LYS A 96 0.40 1.57 14.44
N TRP A 97 1.57 1.00 14.26
CA TRP A 97 2.23 0.20 15.28
C TRP A 97 2.58 1.02 16.52
N GLN A 98 3.16 2.22 16.34
CA GLN A 98 3.48 3.12 17.45
C GLN A 98 2.22 3.55 18.21
N GLN A 99 1.12 3.87 17.51
CA GLN A 99 -0.17 4.17 18.14
C GLN A 99 -0.67 2.99 19.01
N LEU A 100 -0.55 1.77 18.49
CA LEU A 100 -0.95 0.57 19.22
C LEU A 100 -0.11 0.36 20.48
N ILE A 101 1.22 0.49 20.40
CA ILE A 101 2.11 0.36 21.57
C ILE A 101 1.75 1.40 22.64
N ARG A 102 1.60 2.67 22.25
CA ARG A 102 1.25 3.77 23.18
C ARG A 102 -0.06 3.50 23.89
N ARG A 103 -1.10 3.08 23.15
CA ARG A 103 -2.41 2.71 23.72
C ARG A 103 -2.31 1.57 24.73
N ASN A 104 -1.49 0.55 24.43
CA ASN A 104 -1.30 -0.59 25.33
C ASN A 104 -0.55 -0.21 26.61
N ARG A 105 0.40 0.73 26.53
CA ARG A 105 1.08 1.26 27.73
C ARG A 105 0.14 2.08 28.61
N ALA A 106 -0.66 2.96 28.01
CA ALA A 106 -1.63 3.79 28.75
C ALA A 106 -2.70 2.98 29.48
N ARG A 107 -3.05 1.78 28.97
CA ARG A 107 -4.02 0.87 29.60
C ARG A 107 -3.47 0.04 30.76
N LYS A 108 -2.15 0.01 30.93
CA LYS A 108 -1.47 -0.72 32.01
C LYS A 108 -1.17 0.17 33.24
N LEU A 109 -1.43 1.47 33.11
CA LEU A 109 -1.41 2.46 34.20
C LEU A 109 -2.84 2.67 34.68
#